data_AF-A0A4Y2GD52-F1
#
_entry.id   AF-A0A4Y2GD52-F1
#
_cell.length_a   1.000
_cell.length_b   1.000
_cell.length_c   1.000
_cell.angle_alpha   90.00
_cell.angle_beta   90.00
_cell.angle_gamma   90.00
#
_symmetry.space_group_name_H-M   'P 1'
#
loop_
_entity.id
_entity.type
_entity.pdbx_description
1 polymer ?
#
loop_
_entity_poly.entity_id
_entity_poly.type
_entity_poly.pdbx_seq_one_letter_code
_entity_poly.pdbx_strand_id
1 'polypeptide(L)'
;VNLLAAKSRVASVKTITIPRLELLAATVGARLCRSVLSALQWDNVKWHYWTDSTTMLGWIQREELRSVFVDNRVEEIRNLTDPSLW
;
A
#
# COMPACT_ATOMS: atom_id res chain seq x y z
N VAL A 1 19.70 -7.48 -10.15
CA VAL A 1 18.38 -7.14 -9.54
C VAL A 1 17.72 -8.46 -9.17
N ASN A 2 17.32 -8.64 -7.91
CA ASN A 2 16.72 -9.88 -7.44
C ASN A 2 15.28 -9.62 -6.98
N LEU A 3 14.34 -10.49 -7.35
CA LEU A 3 12.97 -10.46 -6.85
C LEU A 3 12.91 -11.24 -5.53
N LEU A 4 12.51 -10.58 -4.44
CA LEU A 4 12.41 -11.22 -3.12
C LEU A 4 11.03 -11.81 -2.85
N ALA A 5 9.97 -11.07 -3.18
CA ALA A 5 8.60 -11.52 -2.98
C ALA A 5 7.65 -10.82 -3.95
N ALA A 6 6.58 -11.52 -4.32
CA ALA A 6 5.49 -10.98 -5.12
C ALA A 6 4.16 -11.51 -4.60
N LYS A 7 3.11 -10.69 -4.70
CA LYS A 7 1.75 -11.09 -4.35
C LYS A 7 0.76 -10.43 -5.29
N SER A 8 -0.08 -11.24 -5.89
CA SER A 8 -1.20 -10.79 -6.73
C SER A 8 -2.52 -11.18 -6.08
N ARG A 9 -3.59 -10.46 -6.43
CA ARG A 9 -4.94 -10.79 -6.02
C ARG A 9 -5.89 -10.53 -7.18
N VAL A 10 -6.73 -11.51 -7.49
CA VAL A 10 -7.79 -11.36 -8.49
C VAL A 10 -8.83 -10.36 -7.97
N ALA A 11 -9.30 -9.47 -8.83
CA ALA A 11 -10.34 -8.51 -8.47
C ALA A 11 -11.64 -9.24 -8.07
N SER A 12 -12.39 -8.65 -7.14
CA SER A 12 -13.68 -9.20 -6.74
C SER A 12 -14.67 -9.13 -7.90
N VAL A 13 -15.64 -10.05 -7.93
CA VAL A 13 -16.77 -10.03 -8.89
C VAL A 13 -17.67 -8.81 -8.66
N LYS A 14 -17.69 -8.28 -7.43
CA LYS A 14 -18.39 -7.03 -7.14
C LYS A 14 -17.68 -5.85 -7.80
N THR A 15 -18.44 -4.96 -8.43
CA THR A 15 -17.90 -3.74 -9.05
C THR A 15 -17.19 -2.88 -8.02
N ILE A 16 -15.89 -2.69 -8.21
CA ILE A 16 -15.03 -1.81 -7.43
C ILE A 16 -14.35 -0.85 -8.41
N THR A 17 -14.23 0.41 -8.04
CA THR A 17 -13.57 1.41 -8.87
C THR A 17 -12.07 1.16 -8.97
N ILE A 18 -11.45 1.57 -10.08
CA ILE A 18 -10.00 1.44 -10.29
C ILE A 18 -9.19 2.03 -9.11
N PRO A 19 -9.46 3.26 -8.62
CA PRO A 19 -8.73 3.81 -7.46
C PRO A 19 -8.82 2.95 -6.20
N ARG A 20 -9.97 2.31 -5.96
CA ARG A 20 -10.12 1.40 -4.80
C ARG A 20 -9.35 0.10 -5.00
N LEU A 21 -9.23 -0.40 -6.22
CA LEU A 21 -8.38 -1.55 -6.53
C LEU A 21 -6.90 -1.22 -6.34
N GLU A 22 -6.46 -0.05 -6.80
CA GLU A 22 -5.10 0.44 -6.60
C GLU A 22 -4.77 0.59 -5.11
N LEU A 23 -5.67 1.18 -4.32
CA LEU A 23 -5.52 1.29 -2.87
C LEU A 23 -5.46 -0.09 -2.19
N LEU A 24 -6.25 -1.05 -2.65
CA LEU A 24 -6.19 -2.43 -2.14
C LEU A 24 -4.86 -3.11 -2.51
N ALA A 25 -4.31 -2.84 -3.69
CA ALA A 25 -2.99 -3.32 -4.07
C ALA A 25 -1.91 -2.72 -3.17
N ALA A 26 -2.00 -1.42 -2.87
CA ALA A 26 -1.14 -0.72 -1.91
C ALA A 26 -1.17 -1.37 -0.53
N THR A 27 -2.37 -1.67 -0.01
CA THR A 27 -2.52 -2.36 1.28
C THR A 27 -1.83 -3.73 1.28
N VAL A 28 -1.94 -4.49 0.18
CA VAL A 28 -1.26 -5.79 0.06
C VAL A 28 0.26 -5.61 -0.01
N GLY A 29 0.74 -4.62 -0.76
CA GLY A 29 2.17 -4.27 -0.86
C GLY A 29 2.79 -3.86 0.48
N ALA A 30 2.10 -2.99 1.23
CA ALA A 30 2.51 -2.54 2.56
C ALA A 30 2.69 -3.73 3.52
N ARG A 31 1.70 -4.62 3.58
CA ARG A 31 1.76 -5.84 4.40
C ARG A 31 2.90 -6.76 3.96
N LEU A 32 3.07 -6.97 2.64
CA LEU A 32 4.14 -7.82 2.11
C LEU A 32 5.52 -7.27 2.46
N CYS A 33 5.73 -5.98 2.29
CA CYS A 33 6.99 -5.31 2.64
C CYS A 33 7.30 -5.50 4.12
N ARG A 34 6.33 -5.25 5.01
CA ARG A 34 6.50 -5.46 6.46
C ARG A 34 6.86 -6.90 6.80
N SER A 35 6.22 -7.88 6.17
CA SER A 35 6.55 -9.29 6.36
C SER A 35 7.98 -9.63 5.90
N VAL A 36 8.41 -9.12 4.74
CA VAL A 36 9.76 -9.33 4.21
C VAL A 36 10.82 -8.69 5.11
N LEU A 37 10.64 -7.43 5.48
CA LEU A 37 11.57 -6.70 6.35
C LEU A 37 11.72 -7.40 7.71
N SER A 38 10.60 -7.86 8.29
CA SER A 38 10.62 -8.61 9.55
C SER A 38 11.31 -9.97 9.42
N ALA A 39 11.06 -10.71 8.34
CA ALA A 39 11.68 -12.02 8.11
C ALA A 39 13.20 -11.94 7.88
N LEU A 40 13.66 -10.83 7.27
CA LEU A 40 15.07 -10.59 6.98
C LEU A 40 15.80 -9.80 8.06
N GLN A 41 15.09 -9.36 9.12
CA GLN A 41 15.65 -8.53 10.20
C GLN A 41 16.34 -7.26 9.66
N TRP A 42 15.71 -6.62 8.68
CA TRP A 42 16.24 -5.43 8.02
C TRP A 42 15.71 -4.15 8.68
N ASP A 43 16.39 -3.74 9.75
CA ASP A 43 15.99 -2.56 10.55
C ASP A 43 16.51 -1.23 9.97
N ASN A 44 17.62 -1.25 9.22
CA ASN A 44 18.33 -0.03 8.76
C ASN A 44 18.50 0.05 7.23
N VAL A 45 17.66 -0.63 6.46
CA VAL A 45 17.70 -0.55 5.00
C VAL A 45 16.87 0.65 4.53
N LYS A 46 17.33 1.37 3.52
CA LYS A 46 16.48 2.39 2.86
C LYS A 46 15.60 1.73 1.81
N TRP A 47 14.31 2.03 1.81
CA TRP A 47 13.37 1.55 0.80
C TRP A 47 12.32 2.60 0.46
N HIS A 48 11.65 2.40 -0.67
CA HIS A 48 10.56 3.24 -1.17
C HIS A 48 9.44 2.36 -1.70
N TYR A 49 8.21 2.85 -1.59
CA TYR A 49 7.04 2.31 -2.27
C TYR A 49 6.84 3.06 -3.58
N TRP A 50 6.41 2.35 -4.62
CA TRP A 50 6.20 2.94 -5.95
C TRP A 50 4.82 2.58 -6.45
N THR A 51 4.14 3.56 -7.03
CA THR A 51 2.85 3.40 -7.69
C THR A 51 2.73 4.41 -8.83
N ASP A 52 1.99 4.04 -9.87
CA ASP A 52 1.57 4.92 -10.96
C ASP A 52 0.24 5.66 -10.67
N SER A 53 -0.44 5.32 -9.55
CA SER A 53 -1.69 5.96 -9.16
C SER A 53 -1.47 7.22 -8.33
N THR A 54 -1.61 8.37 -9.00
CA THR A 54 -1.56 9.68 -8.33
C THR A 54 -2.71 9.88 -7.34
N THR A 55 -3.87 9.25 -7.59
CA THR A 55 -5.02 9.31 -6.69
C THR A 55 -4.73 8.56 -5.39
N MET A 56 -4.20 7.34 -5.49
CA MET A 56 -3.82 6.53 -4.34
C MET A 56 -2.69 7.20 -3.54
N LEU A 57 -1.70 7.77 -4.23
CA LEU A 57 -0.62 8.53 -3.60
C LEU A 57 -1.14 9.75 -2.84
N GLY A 58 -2.05 10.52 -3.44
CA GLY A 58 -2.71 11.66 -2.79
C GLY A 58 -3.45 11.25 -1.52
N TRP A 59 -4.18 10.13 -1.56
CA TRP A 59 -4.87 9.57 -0.39
C TRP A 59 -3.92 9.17 0.74
N ILE A 60 -2.78 8.56 0.42
CA ILE A 60 -1.81 8.16 1.43
C ILE A 60 -1.11 9.37 2.05
N GLN A 61 -0.73 10.37 1.24
CA GLN A 61 0.13 11.47 1.69
C GLN A 61 -0.61 12.63 2.36
N ARG A 62 -1.89 12.85 2.05
CA ARG A 62 -2.64 14.03 2.51
C ARG A 62 -3.70 13.68 3.54
N GLU A 63 -4.07 14.60 4.42
CA GLU A 63 -5.29 14.42 5.23
C GLU A 63 -6.45 15.12 4.53
N GLU A 64 -7.47 14.36 4.16
CA GLU A 64 -8.69 14.88 3.53
C GLU A 64 -9.89 14.01 3.90
N LEU A 65 -11.10 14.53 3.74
CA LEU A 65 -12.32 13.78 3.98
C LEU A 65 -12.57 12.77 2.86
N ARG A 66 -12.74 11.48 3.20
CA ARG A 66 -12.98 10.43 2.21
C ARG A 66 -14.14 9.53 2.61
N SER A 67 -14.50 8.62 1.71
CA SER A 67 -15.43 7.54 2.07
C SER A 67 -14.77 6.61 3.09
N VAL A 68 -15.55 6.08 4.04
CA VAL A 68 -15.11 5.16 5.11
C VAL A 68 -14.23 4.02 4.59
N PHE A 69 -14.55 3.45 3.41
CA PHE A 69 -13.73 2.40 2.82
C PHE A 69 -12.28 2.85 2.54
N VAL A 70 -12.13 4.04 1.98
CA VAL A 70 -10.82 4.60 1.61
C VAL A 70 -10.05 4.95 2.87
N ASP A 71 -10.68 5.64 3.83
CA ASP A 71 -10.01 6.02 5.08
C ASP A 71 -9.52 4.83 5.87
N ASN A 72 -10.35 3.78 6.03
CA ASN A 72 -9.92 2.56 6.73
C ASN A 72 -8.69 1.89 6.07
N ARG A 73 -8.53 2.00 4.75
CA ARG A 73 -7.38 1.42 4.03
C ARG A 73 -6.16 2.34 4.08
N VAL A 74 -6.36 3.65 3.99
CA VAL A 74 -5.29 4.64 4.16
C VAL A 74 -4.73 4.53 5.57
N GLU A 75 -5.56 4.52 6.61
CA GLU A 75 -5.14 4.39 8.00
C GLU A 75 -4.33 3.12 8.24
N GLU A 76 -4.77 1.99 7.69
CA GLU A 76 -3.98 0.75 7.75
C GLU A 76 -2.59 0.91 7.10
N ILE A 77 -2.51 1.51 5.92
CA ILE A 77 -1.24 1.72 5.22
C ILE A 77 -0.32 2.62 6.06
N ARG A 78 -0.85 3.72 6.61
CA ARG A 78 -0.10 4.66 7.46
C ARG A 78 0.37 4.04 8.77
N ASN A 79 -0.37 3.06 9.30
CA ASN A 79 0.04 2.31 10.49
C ASN A 79 1.15 1.29 10.18
N LEU A 80 1.23 0.81 8.93
CA LEU A 80 2.26 -0.16 8.50
C LEU A 80 3.50 0.50 7.93
N THR A 81 3.40 1.74 7.46
CA THR A 81 4.41 2.41 6.64
C THR A 81 4.42 3.91 6.89
N ASP A 82 5.58 4.54 6.70
CA ASP A 82 5.67 6.00 6.70
C ASP A 82 5.10 6.57 5.38
N PRO A 83 4.12 7.48 5.41
CA PRO A 83 3.53 8.10 4.21
C PRO A 83 4.54 8.81 3.30
N SER A 84 5.66 9.29 3.84
CA SER A 84 6.71 9.97 3.07
C SER A 84 7.54 9.04 2.20
N LEU A 85 7.42 7.72 2.40
CA LEU A 85 8.11 6.70 1.61
C LEU A 85 7.32 6.25 0.37
N TRP A 86 6.10 6.74 0.19
CA TRP A 86 5.22 6.47 -0.96
C TRP A 86 5.37 7.53 -2.04
#